data_AF-A0A7V1FW25-F1
#
_entry.id   AF-A0A7V1FW25-F1
#
_cell.length_a   1.000
_cell.length_b   1.000
_cell.length_c   1.000
_cell.angle_alpha   90.00
_cell.angle_beta   90.00
_cell.angle_gamma   90.00
#
_symmetry.space_group_name_H-M   'P 1'
#
loop_
_entity.id
_entity.type
_entity.pdbx_description
1 polymer ?
#
loop_
_entity_poly.entity_id
_entity_poly.type
_entity_poly.pdbx_seq_one_letter_code
_entity_poly.pdbx_strand_id
1 'polypeptide(L)'
;MARGKARFEAAQESKVRGKVLFVVWPERLIVAGPGTAINDAINLLGGINIAEDTKSRYPKYSIEEIIRRSPDIIFFGRGKGMDKISKKLLKRLTSVPAIKNNKVFFVSDNLYRLGPRVIDGLEELEGYFVSNTDNH
;
A
#
# COMPACT_ATOMS: atom_id res chain seq x y z
N MET A 1 13.48 5.50 -25.97
CA MET A 1 12.89 6.34 -24.90
C MET A 1 11.36 6.33 -24.85
N ALA A 2 10.64 5.47 -25.61
CA ALA A 2 9.16 5.49 -25.69
C ALA A 2 8.43 4.38 -24.88
N ARG A 3 9.14 3.39 -24.32
CA ARG A 3 8.51 2.24 -23.65
C ARG A 3 8.07 2.50 -22.21
N GLY A 4 8.70 3.45 -21.51
CA GLY A 4 8.31 3.82 -20.15
C GLY A 4 6.96 4.54 -20.13
N LYS A 5 6.77 5.52 -21.02
CA LYS A 5 5.59 6.40 -21.05
C LYS A 5 4.29 5.64 -21.32
N ALA A 6 4.31 4.67 -22.24
CA ALA A 6 3.14 3.86 -22.59
C ALA A 6 2.70 2.89 -21.46
N ARG A 7 3.63 2.40 -20.64
CA ARG A 7 3.31 1.58 -19.45
C ARG A 7 2.67 2.42 -18.34
N PHE A 8 3.19 3.62 -18.10
CA PHE A 8 2.58 4.58 -17.16
C PHE A 8 1.18 5.03 -17.60
N GLU A 9 0.92 5.17 -18.90
CA GLU A 9 -0.39 5.55 -19.44
C GLU A 9 -1.40 4.39 -19.35
N ALA A 10 -0.99 3.13 -19.60
CA ALA A 10 -1.84 1.95 -19.43
C ALA A 10 -2.17 1.64 -17.96
N ALA A 11 -1.23 1.86 -17.03
CA ALA A 11 -1.48 1.72 -15.59
C ALA A 11 -2.51 2.76 -15.06
N GLN A 12 -2.68 3.90 -15.74
CA GLN A 12 -3.71 4.88 -15.39
C GLN A 12 -5.14 4.47 -15.80
N GLU A 13 -5.29 3.57 -16.77
CA GLU A 13 -6.60 3.10 -17.23
C GLU A 13 -7.15 1.97 -16.35
N SER A 14 -6.28 1.14 -15.77
CA SER A 14 -6.61 0.06 -14.81
C SER A 14 -6.75 0.59 -13.37
N LYS A 15 -7.74 1.46 -13.19
CA LYS A 15 -7.87 2.34 -12.01
C LYS A 15 -8.35 1.59 -10.75
N VAL A 16 -7.43 1.17 -9.89
CA VAL A 16 -7.77 0.89 -8.49
C VAL A 16 -7.91 2.21 -7.73
N ARG A 17 -9.03 2.94 -7.95
CA ARG A 17 -9.40 4.15 -7.20
C ARG A 17 -9.88 3.78 -5.81
N GLY A 18 -8.95 3.44 -4.92
CA GLY A 18 -9.28 3.01 -3.56
C GLY A 18 -8.50 3.78 -2.51
N LYS A 19 -9.07 3.84 -1.31
CA LYS A 19 -8.37 4.25 -0.10
C LYS A 19 -7.33 3.18 0.26
N VAL A 20 -6.06 3.56 0.26
CA VAL A 20 -4.93 2.66 0.50
C VAL A 20 -4.34 2.94 1.87
N LEU A 21 -4.09 1.87 2.62
CA LEU A 21 -3.29 1.91 3.83
C LEU A 21 -2.00 1.14 3.62
N PHE A 22 -0.86 1.78 3.89
CA PHE A 22 0.42 1.08 3.94
C PHE A 22 0.92 1.01 5.38
N VAL A 23 1.03 -0.21 5.92
CA VAL A 23 1.56 -0.48 7.26
C VAL A 23 3.05 -0.84 7.18
N VAL A 24 3.87 0.07 7.71
CA VAL A 24 5.34 -0.07 7.77
C VAL A 24 5.76 -0.95 8.94
N TRP A 25 5.14 -0.75 10.11
CA TRP A 25 5.42 -1.54 11.32
C TRP A 25 4.12 -1.97 12.02
N PRO A 26 3.68 -3.23 11.85
CA PRO A 26 2.39 -3.72 12.33
C PRO A 26 2.26 -3.78 13.85
N GLU A 27 3.33 -4.11 14.60
CA GLU A 27 3.26 -4.18 16.07
C GLU A 27 2.88 -2.84 16.69
N ARG A 28 3.39 -1.74 16.12
CA ARG A 28 3.14 -0.39 16.59
C ARG A 28 2.07 0.34 15.78
N LEU A 29 1.57 -0.25 14.69
CA LEU A 29 0.70 0.37 13.70
C LEU A 29 1.26 1.68 13.14
N ILE A 30 2.55 1.64 12.78
CA ILE A 30 3.18 2.75 12.06
C ILE A 30 2.86 2.59 10.58
N VAL A 31 2.35 3.65 9.97
CA VAL A 31 1.91 3.67 8.57
C VAL A 31 2.72 4.67 7.77
N ALA A 32 2.70 4.60 6.44
CA ALA A 32 3.37 5.58 5.59
C ALA A 32 2.46 6.80 5.34
N GLY A 33 2.89 7.97 5.82
CA GLY A 33 2.20 9.26 5.64
C GLY A 33 2.82 10.11 4.53
N PRO A 34 2.47 11.41 4.45
CA PRO A 34 2.94 12.30 3.39
C PRO A 34 4.45 12.50 3.43
N GLY A 35 5.05 12.77 2.26
CA GLY A 35 6.50 12.95 2.12
C GLY A 35 7.31 11.66 2.24
N THR A 36 6.67 10.50 2.09
CA THR A 36 7.34 9.21 1.93
C THR A 36 7.26 8.73 0.49
N ALA A 37 8.26 7.97 0.02
CA ALA A 37 8.24 7.38 -1.31
C ALA A 37 7.01 6.47 -1.54
N ILE A 38 6.49 5.87 -0.46
CA ILE A 38 5.27 5.05 -0.49
C ILE A 38 4.04 5.91 -0.78
N ASN A 39 3.92 7.07 -0.14
CA ASN A 39 2.83 8.00 -0.40
C ASN A 39 2.86 8.48 -1.86
N ASP A 40 4.04 8.81 -2.37
CA ASP A 40 4.20 9.26 -3.75
C ASP A 40 3.87 8.13 -4.74
N ALA A 41 4.30 6.89 -4.46
CA ALA A 41 3.96 5.72 -5.26
C ALA A 41 2.44 5.42 -5.26
N ILE A 42 1.78 5.49 -4.11
CA ILE A 42 0.32 5.32 -4.00
C ILE A 42 -0.40 6.36 -4.87
N ASN A 43 0.01 7.62 -4.75
CA ASN A 43 -0.59 8.73 -5.51
C ASN A 43 -0.32 8.60 -7.01
N LEU A 44 0.89 8.20 -7.40
CA LEU A 44 1.26 7.97 -8.80
C LEU A 44 0.44 6.84 -9.44
N LEU A 45 0.12 5.80 -8.67
CA LEU A 45 -0.73 4.68 -9.10
C LEU A 45 -2.24 5.01 -9.00
N GLY A 46 -2.61 6.24 -8.66
CA GLY A 46 -4.00 6.71 -8.60
C GLY A 46 -4.79 6.24 -7.36
N GLY A 47 -4.10 5.70 -6.35
CA GLY A 47 -4.68 5.42 -5.04
C GLY A 47 -4.71 6.67 -4.16
N ILE A 48 -5.54 6.64 -3.11
CA ILE A 48 -5.62 7.70 -2.10
C ILE A 48 -5.02 7.15 -0.81
N ASN A 49 -3.88 7.67 -0.38
CA ASN A 49 -3.29 7.23 0.89
C ASN A 49 -4.14 7.73 2.05
N ILE A 50 -4.68 6.82 2.86
CA ILE A 50 -5.52 7.23 4.00
C ILE A 50 -4.76 8.02 5.06
N ALA A 51 -3.43 8.06 5.01
CA ALA A 51 -2.59 8.84 5.90
C ALA A 51 -2.05 10.15 5.32
N GLU A 52 -2.47 10.55 4.12
CA GLU A 52 -1.99 11.75 3.42
C GLU A 52 -2.22 13.06 4.20
N ASP A 53 -3.28 13.12 5.02
CA ASP A 53 -3.69 14.30 5.79
C ASP A 53 -2.93 14.46 7.11
N THR A 54 -2.00 13.54 7.41
CA THR A 54 -1.25 13.55 8.66
C THR A 54 -0.05 14.49 8.60
N LYS A 55 0.42 15.00 9.75
CA LYS A 55 1.58 15.91 9.81
C LYS A 55 2.94 15.18 9.84
N SER A 56 2.95 13.86 9.93
CA SER A 56 4.15 13.04 10.11
C SER A 56 4.37 12.13 8.91
N ARG A 57 5.63 11.92 8.53
CA ARG A 57 6.00 10.93 7.50
C ARG A 57 5.62 9.50 7.90
N TYR A 58 5.65 9.19 9.19
CA TYR A 58 5.34 7.86 9.71
C TYR A 58 4.44 7.96 10.94
N PRO A 59 3.14 8.30 10.75
CA PRO A 59 2.22 8.45 11.86
C PRO A 59 1.88 7.08 12.46
N LYS A 60 1.51 7.09 13.73
CA LYS A 60 0.97 5.93 14.43
C LYS A 60 -0.55 5.94 14.34
N TYR A 61 -1.14 4.86 13.87
CA TYR A 61 -2.59 4.68 13.79
C TYR A 61 -3.11 3.80 14.92
N SER A 62 -4.38 4.01 15.29
CA SER A 62 -5.12 3.05 16.12
C SER A 62 -5.96 2.13 15.21
N ILE A 63 -6.52 1.06 15.79
CA ILE A 63 -7.42 0.17 15.07
C ILE A 63 -8.69 0.89 14.67
N GLU A 64 -9.23 1.68 15.59
CA GLU A 64 -10.44 2.47 15.43
C GLU A 64 -10.27 3.48 14.29
N GLU A 65 -9.08 4.10 14.19
CA GLU A 65 -8.77 5.02 13.11
C GLU A 65 -8.72 4.32 11.75
N ILE A 66 -8.13 3.11 11.68
CA ILE A 66 -8.12 2.31 10.44
C ILE A 66 -9.55 1.91 10.05
N ILE A 67 -10.37 1.48 11.01
CA ILE A 67 -11.77 1.13 10.77
C ILE A 67 -12.54 2.36 10.26
N ARG A 68 -12.39 3.52 10.92
CA ARG A 68 -13.05 4.77 10.55
C ARG A 68 -12.67 5.24 9.15
N ARG A 69 -11.38 5.17 8.81
CA ARG A 69 -10.90 5.52 7.47
C ARG A 69 -11.28 4.50 6.41
N SER A 70 -11.58 3.27 6.79
CA SER A 70 -12.13 2.21 5.94
C SER A 70 -11.35 2.04 4.62
N PRO A 71 -10.07 1.62 4.67
CA PRO A 71 -9.29 1.39 3.46
C PRO A 71 -9.85 0.24 2.62
N ASP A 72 -9.74 0.41 1.31
CA ASP A 72 -10.09 -0.57 0.27
C ASP A 72 -8.93 -1.55 0.02
N ILE A 73 -7.70 -1.14 0.33
CA ILE A 73 -6.48 -1.95 0.17
C ILE A 73 -5.57 -1.75 1.37
N ILE A 74 -4.97 -2.84 1.86
CA ILE A 74 -3.92 -2.79 2.88
C ILE A 74 -2.64 -3.43 2.35
N PHE A 75 -1.55 -2.68 2.40
CA PHE A 75 -0.20 -3.16 2.14
C PHE A 75 0.60 -3.29 3.44
N PHE A 76 1.41 -4.33 3.53
CA PHE A 76 2.39 -4.54 4.59
C PHE A 76 3.80 -4.58 4.03
N GLY A 77 4.77 -3.96 4.72
CA GLY A 77 6.19 -4.22 4.44
C GLY A 77 6.53 -5.70 4.70
N ARG A 78 7.41 -6.30 3.89
CA ARG A 78 7.78 -7.71 4.00
C ARG A 78 9.02 -7.87 4.88
N GLY A 79 8.83 -8.39 6.10
CA GLY A 79 9.89 -8.68 7.06
C GLY A 79 9.72 -10.02 7.79
N LYS A 80 10.78 -10.57 8.38
CA LYS A 80 10.70 -11.82 9.16
C LYS A 80 9.71 -11.65 10.34
N GLY A 81 8.73 -12.56 10.44
CA GLY A 81 7.71 -12.56 11.51
C GLY A 81 6.47 -11.69 11.23
N MET A 82 6.46 -10.96 10.12
CA MET A 82 5.37 -10.05 9.76
C MET A 82 4.05 -10.77 9.50
N ASP A 83 4.07 -11.99 8.97
CA ASP A 83 2.83 -12.74 8.66
C ASP A 83 2.00 -13.02 9.92
N LYS A 84 2.65 -13.39 11.03
CA LYS A 84 1.96 -13.71 12.28
C LYS A 84 1.40 -12.46 12.95
N ILE A 85 2.19 -11.38 12.96
CA ILE A 85 1.80 -10.10 13.57
C ILE A 85 0.66 -9.47 12.75
N SER A 86 0.78 -9.49 11.41
CA SER A 86 -0.25 -9.00 10.50
C SER A 86 -1.53 -9.83 10.65
N LYS A 87 -1.48 -11.16 10.72
CA LYS A 87 -2.68 -11.98 10.98
C LYS A 87 -3.41 -11.59 12.26
N LYS A 88 -2.71 -11.29 13.36
CA LYS A 88 -3.33 -10.84 14.61
C LYS A 88 -4.02 -9.48 14.44
N LEU A 89 -3.39 -8.57 13.69
CA LEU A 89 -3.95 -7.27 13.36
C LEU A 89 -5.21 -7.40 12.48
N LEU A 90 -5.16 -8.20 11.42
CA LEU A 90 -6.25 -8.36 10.45
C LEU A 90 -7.51 -8.95 11.10
N LYS A 91 -7.36 -9.83 12.10
CA LYS A 91 -8.49 -10.33 12.91
C LYS A 91 -9.27 -9.23 13.65
N ARG A 92 -8.64 -8.08 13.90
CA ARG A 92 -9.27 -6.92 14.56
C ARG A 92 -9.87 -5.93 13.55
N LEU A 93 -9.63 -6.13 12.26
CA LEU A 93 -10.05 -5.25 11.17
C LEU A 93 -11.07 -5.92 10.23
N THR A 94 -11.75 -6.97 10.68
CA THR A 94 -12.69 -7.77 9.86
C THR A 94 -13.83 -6.96 9.24
N SER A 95 -14.16 -5.80 9.81
CA SER A 95 -15.17 -4.88 9.28
C SER A 95 -14.70 -4.06 8.07
N VAL A 96 -13.38 -3.92 7.89
CA VAL A 96 -12.74 -3.07 6.87
C VAL A 96 -12.90 -3.68 5.47
N PRO A 97 -13.21 -2.87 4.44
CA PRO A 97 -13.41 -3.35 3.06
C PRO A 97 -12.23 -4.18 2.52
N ALA A 98 -11.00 -3.74 2.78
CA ALA A 98 -9.79 -4.47 2.37
C ALA A 98 -9.77 -5.92 2.87
N ILE A 99 -10.25 -6.19 4.08
CA ILE A 99 -10.27 -7.56 4.64
C ILE A 99 -11.38 -8.38 4.01
N LYS A 100 -12.58 -7.80 3.92
CA LYS A 100 -13.76 -8.46 3.34
C LYS A 100 -13.56 -8.88 1.89
N ASN A 101 -12.85 -8.03 1.14
CA ASN A 101 -12.60 -8.23 -0.29
C ASN A 101 -11.27 -8.92 -0.57
N ASN A 102 -10.58 -9.43 0.46
CA ASN A 102 -9.27 -10.09 0.36
C ASN A 102 -8.20 -9.24 -0.38
N LYS A 103 -8.22 -7.92 -0.17
CA LYS A 103 -7.28 -6.93 -0.74
C LYS A 103 -6.19 -6.57 0.26
N VAL A 104 -5.47 -7.59 0.71
CA VAL A 104 -4.35 -7.46 1.65
C VAL A 104 -3.10 -8.05 1.02
N PHE A 105 -2.06 -7.22 0.88
CA PHE A 105 -0.86 -7.58 0.15
C PHE A 105 0.42 -7.31 0.98
N PHE A 106 1.47 -8.05 0.68
CA PHE A 106 2.78 -7.91 1.33
C PHE A 106 3.80 -7.54 0.27
N VAL A 107 4.45 -6.39 0.46
CA VAL A 107 5.38 -5.79 -0.51
C VAL A 107 6.78 -5.79 0.06
N SER A 108 7.78 -6.11 -0.75
CA SER A 108 9.16 -6.10 -0.30
C SER A 108 9.61 -4.73 0.23
N ASP A 109 10.60 -4.74 1.12
CA ASP A 109 11.14 -3.52 1.73
C ASP A 109 11.93 -2.63 0.74
N ASN A 110 11.86 -2.89 -0.56
CA ASN A 110 12.60 -2.16 -1.59
C ASN A 110 12.19 -0.68 -1.70
N LEU A 111 10.95 -0.33 -1.33
CA LEU A 111 10.44 1.05 -1.31
C LEU A 111 11.03 1.92 -0.19
N TYR A 112 11.64 1.32 0.84
CA TYR A 112 12.13 2.07 2.01
C TYR A 112 13.55 2.59 1.86
N ARG A 113 14.32 2.06 0.91
CA ARG A 113 15.74 2.38 0.78
C ARG A 113 15.91 3.35 -0.37
N LEU A 114 15.89 4.66 -0.08
CA LEU A 114 16.37 5.72 -0.98
C LEU A 114 17.76 5.32 -1.51
N GLY A 115 17.78 4.73 -2.69
CA GLY A 115 18.90 3.98 -3.25
C GLY A 115 18.49 3.33 -4.57
N PRO A 116 19.41 2.68 -5.29
CA PRO A 116 19.18 2.20 -6.66
C PRO A 116 18.05 1.17 -6.83
N ARG A 117 17.49 0.63 -5.72
CA ARG A 117 16.43 -0.39 -5.70
C ARG A 117 15.02 0.18 -5.49
N VAL A 118 14.86 1.50 -5.36
CA VAL A 118 13.52 2.14 -5.33
C VAL A 118 12.73 1.80 -6.60
N ILE A 119 13.42 1.68 -7.74
CA ILE A 119 12.85 1.28 -9.02
C ILE A 119 12.27 -0.14 -8.93
N ASP A 120 13.00 -1.10 -8.35
CA ASP A 120 12.53 -2.48 -8.16
C ASP A 120 11.28 -2.54 -7.26
N GLY A 121 11.22 -1.71 -6.21
CA GLY A 121 10.05 -1.62 -5.33
C GLY A 121 8.83 -1.00 -6.01
N LEU A 122 9.03 -0.09 -6.97
CA LEU A 122 7.96 0.50 -7.76
C LEU A 122 7.40 -0.50 -8.77
N GLU A 123 8.27 -1.27 -9.45
CA GLU A 123 7.86 -2.34 -10.37
C GLU A 123 7.06 -3.44 -9.65
N GLU A 124 7.42 -3.77 -8.40
CA GLU A 124 6.66 -4.74 -7.59
C GLU A 124 5.26 -4.23 -7.25
N LEU A 125 5.11 -2.95 -6.88
CA LEU A 125 3.79 -2.35 -6.64
C LEU A 125 2.94 -2.32 -7.91
N GLU A 126 3.53 -1.93 -9.04
CA GLU A 126 2.84 -1.94 -10.34
C GLU A 126 2.29 -3.34 -10.67
N GLY A 127 3.06 -4.40 -10.39
CA GLY A 127 2.61 -5.78 -10.56
C GLY A 127 1.32 -6.12 -9.81
N TYR A 128 1.14 -5.61 -8.58
CA TYR A 128 -0.09 -5.82 -7.80
C TYR A 128 -1.28 -4.98 -8.29
N PHE A 129 -1.02 -3.86 -8.97
CA PHE A 129 -2.07 -3.05 -9.59
C PHE A 129 -2.51 -3.62 -10.95
N VAL A 130 -1.61 -4.25 -11.71
CA VAL A 130 -1.86 -4.78 -13.07
C VAL A 130 -2.37 -6.23 -13.09
N SER A 131 -2.00 -7.07 -12.11
CA SER A 131 -2.43 -8.50 -12.07
C SER A 131 -3.91 -8.73 -11.74
N ASN A 132 -4.70 -7.65 -11.62
CA ASN A 132 -6.15 -7.73 -11.45
C ASN A 132 -6.92 -7.60 -12.78
N THR A 133 -6.22 -7.68 -13.92
CA THR A 133 -6.81 -7.58 -15.27
C THR A 133 -6.73 -8.85 -16.12
N ASP A 134 -6.03 -9.91 -15.69
CA ASP A 134 -5.99 -11.19 -16.39
C ASP A 134 -6.49 -12.33 -15.50
N ASN A 135 -7.81 -12.48 -15.44
CA ASN A 135 -8.47 -13.77 -15.19
C ASN A 135 -9.85 -13.72 -15.84
N HIS A 136 -9.86 -13.94 -17.15
CA HIS A 136 -10.97 -14.59 -17.83
C HIS A 136 -10.76 -16.10 -17.80
#